data_AF-A0A1W9SA31-F1
#
_entry.id   AF-A0A1W9SA31-F1
#
_cell.length_a   1.000
_cell.length_b   1.000
_cell.length_c   1.000
_cell.angle_alpha   90.00
_cell.angle_beta   90.00
_cell.angle_gamma   90.00
#
_symmetry.space_group_name_H-M   'P 1'
#
loop_
_entity.id
_entity.type
_entity.pdbx_description
1 polymer ?
#
loop_
_entity_poly.entity_id
_entity_poly.type
_entity_poly.pdbx_seq_one_letter_code
_entity_poly.pdbx_strand_id
1 'polypeptide(L)'
;MNDKRKKTWLVLGLWSVVLIIFLGLFFIASKPSEWSANSNIKFISGIVFGVGYILFFVIQLKGKNNTKNEKDKLIQYKSTSLTLVIILMYVFIFTMLIYIVYENDVLMPISWMWFLGYSTVFLTYIVNSGFYLWYEKRIK
;
A
#
# COMPACT_ATOMS: atom_id res chain seq x y z
N MET A 1 -4.70 21.09 -14.46
CA MET A 1 -4.54 19.67 -14.07
C MET A 1 -5.87 19.20 -13.50
N ASN A 2 -6.48 18.15 -14.07
CA ASN A 2 -7.77 17.58 -13.63
C ASN A 2 -7.73 17.30 -12.11
N ASP A 3 -8.73 17.74 -11.34
CA ASP A 3 -8.71 17.62 -9.87
C ASP A 3 -8.62 16.17 -9.39
N LYS A 4 -9.17 15.23 -10.16
CA LYS A 4 -9.01 13.78 -9.92
C LYS A 4 -7.56 13.33 -10.07
N ARG A 5 -6.86 13.79 -11.11
CA ARG A 5 -5.44 13.49 -11.33
C ARG A 5 -4.57 14.04 -10.20
N LYS A 6 -4.83 15.27 -9.74
CA LYS A 6 -4.11 15.85 -8.59
C LYS A 6 -4.26 14.97 -7.36
N LYS A 7 -5.50 14.56 -7.07
CA LYS A 7 -5.84 13.70 -5.93
C LYS A 7 -5.13 12.34 -6.02
N THR A 8 -5.14 11.69 -7.18
CA THR A 8 -4.46 10.41 -7.38
C THR A 8 -2.94 10.52 -7.16
N TRP A 9 -2.31 11.62 -7.61
CA TRP A 9 -0.90 11.88 -7.32
C TRP A 9 -0.63 12.08 -5.83
N LEU A 10 -1.51 12.78 -5.11
CA LEU A 10 -1.38 12.96 -3.66
C LEU A 10 -1.50 11.62 -2.91
N VAL A 11 -2.45 10.76 -3.31
CA VAL A 11 -2.62 9.42 -2.72
C VAL A 11 -1.39 8.56 -2.97
N LEU A 12 -0.86 8.56 -4.20
CA LEU A 12 0.35 7.83 -4.57
C LEU A 12 1.55 8.31 -3.75
N GLY A 13 1.76 9.63 -3.67
CA GLY A 13 2.85 10.22 -2.89
C GLY A 13 2.75 9.89 -1.40
N LEU A 14 1.57 10.08 -0.81
CA LEU A 14 1.31 9.79 0.60
C LEU A 14 1.67 8.34 0.96
N TRP A 15 1.11 7.37 0.26
CA TRP A 15 1.33 5.96 0.58
C TRP A 15 2.74 5.48 0.23
N SER A 16 3.40 6.10 -0.76
CA SER A 16 4.82 5.83 -1.04
C SER A 16 5.72 6.29 0.11
N VAL A 17 5.47 7.49 0.66
CA VAL A 17 6.21 7.99 1.83
C VAL A 17 5.96 7.11 3.05
N VAL A 18 4.70 6.75 3.32
CA VAL A 18 4.34 5.85 4.43
C VAL A 18 5.01 4.49 4.28
N LEU A 19 5.04 3.92 3.07
CA LEU A 19 5.72 2.65 2.79
C LEU A 19 7.23 2.76 3.07
N ILE A 20 7.89 3.84 2.63
CA ILE A 20 9.33 4.04 2.88
C ILE A 20 9.62 4.14 4.38
N ILE A 21 8.83 4.91 5.12
CA ILE A 21 8.96 5.03 6.58
C ILE A 21 8.76 3.66 7.23
N PHE A 22 7.74 2.91 6.81
CA PHE A 22 7.48 1.56 7.31
C PHE A 22 8.65 0.60 7.06
N LEU A 23 9.21 0.60 5.84
CA LEU A 23 10.38 -0.22 5.50
C LEU A 23 11.59 0.14 6.37
N GLY A 24 11.82 1.43 6.60
CA GLY A 24 12.87 1.90 7.51
C GLY A 24 12.65 1.42 8.95
N LEU A 25 11.42 1.52 9.46
CA LEU A 25 11.10 1.02 10.80
C LEU A 25 11.26 -0.51 10.90
N PHE A 26 10.85 -1.25 9.85
CA PHE A 26 10.80 -2.72 9.86
C PHE A 26 12.14 -3.41 9.61
N PHE A 27 13.06 -2.78 8.86
CA PHE A 27 14.37 -3.38 8.56
C PHE A 27 15.53 -2.71 9.28
N ILE A 28 15.45 -1.40 9.53
CA ILE A 28 16.55 -0.62 10.12
C ILE A 28 16.35 -0.46 11.63
N ALA A 29 15.16 0.01 12.04
CA ALA A 29 14.92 0.32 13.45
C ALA A 29 14.63 -0.93 14.30
N SER A 30 13.88 -1.88 13.73
CA SER A 30 13.66 -3.21 14.29
C SER A 30 14.18 -4.20 13.29
N LYS A 31 14.90 -5.25 13.72
CA LYS A 31 15.09 -6.41 12.84
C LYS A 31 13.77 -7.20 12.76
N PRO A 32 13.54 -8.00 11.71
CA PRO A 32 12.34 -8.82 11.60
C PRO A 32 12.12 -9.73 12.82
N SER A 33 13.17 -10.25 13.45
CA SER A 33 13.09 -11.07 14.67
C SER A 33 12.56 -10.30 15.90
N GLU A 34 12.79 -8.99 15.95
CA GLU A 34 12.52 -8.16 17.14
C GLU A 34 11.22 -7.35 17.04
N TRP A 35 10.64 -7.26 15.84
CA TRP A 35 9.45 -6.45 15.55
C TRP A 35 8.26 -6.77 16.46
N SER A 36 8.04 -8.06 16.73
CA SER A 36 6.95 -8.51 17.59
C SER A 36 7.19 -8.18 19.07
N ALA A 37 8.43 -8.12 19.53
CA ALA A 37 8.80 -7.86 20.91
C ALA A 37 8.89 -6.36 21.23
N ASN A 38 9.29 -5.52 20.26
CA ASN A 38 9.52 -4.10 20.49
C ASN A 38 8.22 -3.28 20.49
N SER A 39 7.66 -3.04 21.68
CA SER A 39 6.43 -2.25 21.86
C SER A 39 6.53 -0.83 21.31
N ASN A 40 7.70 -0.20 21.43
CA ASN A 40 7.89 1.19 21.01
C ASN A 40 7.80 1.34 19.50
N ILE A 41 8.42 0.44 18.74
CA ILE A 41 8.40 0.49 17.27
C ILE A 41 7.01 0.19 16.73
N LYS A 42 6.27 -0.74 17.35
CA LYS A 42 4.87 -1.00 17.02
C LYS A 42 3.99 0.23 17.26
N PHE A 43 4.19 0.92 18.38
CA PHE A 43 3.47 2.15 18.70
C PHE A 43 3.76 3.28 17.70
N ILE A 44 5.04 3.52 17.39
CA ILE A 44 5.46 4.51 16.38
C ILE A 44 4.86 4.17 15.01
N SER A 45 4.90 2.90 14.61
CA SER A 45 4.29 2.44 13.35
C SER A 45 2.78 2.69 13.33
N GLY A 46 2.09 2.45 14.45
CA GLY A 46 0.68 2.79 14.62
C GLY A 46 0.40 4.27 14.42
N ILE A 47 1.24 5.17 14.95
CA ILE A 47 1.13 6.61 14.73
C ILE A 47 1.33 6.96 13.25
N VAL A 48 2.37 6.42 12.61
CA VAL A 48 2.65 6.67 11.19
C VAL A 48 1.46 6.25 10.32
N PHE A 49 0.88 5.08 10.58
CA PHE A 49 -0.29 4.60 9.84
C PHE A 49 -1.52 5.45 10.14
N GLY A 50 -1.75 5.81 11.41
CA GLY A 50 -2.85 6.66 11.83
C GLY A 50 -2.82 8.02 11.13
N VAL A 51 -1.66 8.69 11.13
CA VAL A 51 -1.46 9.95 10.41
C VAL A 51 -1.67 9.76 8.91
N GLY A 52 -1.14 8.67 8.33
CA GLY A 52 -1.36 8.32 6.93
C GLY A 52 -2.85 8.21 6.57
N TYR A 53 -3.63 7.49 7.38
CA TYR A 53 -5.07 7.33 7.18
C TYR A 53 -5.84 8.64 7.38
N ILE A 54 -5.48 9.46 8.37
CA ILE A 54 -6.10 10.78 8.58
C ILE A 54 -5.87 11.67 7.36
N LEU A 55 -4.64 11.76 6.86
CA LEU A 55 -4.31 12.53 5.67
C LEU A 55 -5.05 12.00 4.44
N PHE A 56 -5.09 10.67 4.27
CA PHE A 56 -5.85 10.03 3.20
C PHE A 56 -7.34 10.41 3.28
N PHE A 57 -7.94 10.36 4.47
CA PHE A 57 -9.34 10.72 4.68
C PHE A 57 -9.61 12.20 4.32
N VAL A 58 -8.74 13.12 4.74
CA VAL A 58 -8.83 14.54 4.38
C VAL A 58 -8.75 14.75 2.86
N ILE A 59 -7.84 14.03 2.18
CA ILE A 59 -7.74 14.05 0.71
C ILE A 59 -9.03 13.53 0.06
N GLN A 60 -9.66 12.51 0.65
CA GLN A 60 -10.90 11.95 0.13
C GLN A 60 -12.08 12.92 0.24
N LEU A 61 -12.24 13.59 1.39
CA LEU A 61 -13.33 14.51 1.68
C LEU A 61 -13.33 15.77 0.80
N LYS A 62 -12.15 16.27 0.40
CA LYS A 62 -12.05 17.50 -0.43
C LYS A 62 -12.52 17.33 -1.89
N GLY A 63 -12.85 16.11 -2.32
CA GLY A 63 -13.34 15.83 -3.68
C GLY A 63 -14.85 16.07 -3.82
N LYS A 64 -15.26 17.32 -4.02
CA LYS A 64 -16.66 17.69 -4.31
C LYS A 64 -17.15 17.03 -5.60
N ASN A 65 -18.42 16.63 -5.63
CA ASN A 65 -19.17 15.95 -6.71
C ASN A 65 -18.79 16.42 -8.13
N ASN A 66 -17.76 15.79 -8.73
CA ASN A 66 -17.58 15.83 -10.17
C ASN A 66 -18.45 14.75 -10.78
N THR A 67 -19.32 15.17 -11.71
CA THR A 67 -20.16 14.30 -12.54
C THR A 67 -19.39 13.03 -12.92
N LYS A 68 -19.95 11.88 -12.55
CA LYS A 68 -19.35 10.56 -12.81
C LYS A 68 -19.38 10.30 -14.32
N ASN A 69 -18.34 10.71 -15.02
CA ASN A 69 -18.14 10.34 -16.42
C ASN A 69 -17.96 8.82 -16.53
N GLU A 70 -18.62 8.20 -17.51
CA GLU A 70 -18.52 6.75 -17.75
C GLU A 70 -17.09 6.30 -18.05
N LYS A 71 -16.31 7.15 -18.72
CA LYS A 71 -14.88 6.94 -18.98
C LYS A 71 -14.08 6.75 -17.69
N ASP A 72 -14.34 7.55 -16.66
CA ASP A 72 -13.63 7.46 -15.38
C ASP A 72 -13.97 6.15 -14.65
N LYS A 73 -15.22 5.68 -14.78
CA LYS A 73 -15.62 4.38 -14.22
C LYS A 73 -14.86 3.24 -14.89
N LEU A 74 -14.75 3.24 -16.22
CA LEU A 74 -14.01 2.22 -16.96
C LEU A 74 -12.53 2.19 -16.59
N ILE A 75 -11.90 3.37 -16.44
CA ILE A 75 -10.52 3.48 -15.97
C ILE A 75 -10.37 2.90 -14.57
N GLN A 76 -11.28 3.25 -13.66
CA GLN A 76 -11.26 2.76 -12.28
C GLN A 76 -11.45 1.24 -12.19
N TYR A 77 -12.36 0.65 -12.98
CA TYR A 77 -12.53 -0.80 -13.01
C TYR A 77 -11.27 -1.50 -13.53
N LYS A 78 -10.69 -1.03 -14.65
CA LYS A 78 -9.46 -1.62 -15.20
C LYS A 78 -8.28 -1.51 -14.23
N SER A 79 -8.11 -0.35 -13.59
CA SER A 79 -7.04 -0.15 -12.60
C SER A 79 -7.22 -1.05 -11.39
N THR A 80 -8.46 -1.21 -10.90
CA THR A 80 -8.77 -2.05 -9.73
C THR A 80 -8.55 -3.53 -10.04
N SER A 81 -9.04 -4.03 -11.18
CA SER A 81 -8.85 -5.44 -11.55
C SER A 81 -7.38 -5.82 -11.70
N LEU A 82 -6.58 -4.97 -12.37
CA LEU A 82 -5.13 -5.20 -12.49
C LEU A 82 -4.40 -5.10 -11.15
N THR A 83 -4.78 -4.14 -10.31
CA THR A 83 -4.20 -4.03 -8.96
C THR A 83 -4.45 -5.29 -8.18
N LEU A 84 -5.68 -5.81 -8.20
CA LEU A 84 -6.03 -7.04 -7.49
C LEU A 84 -5.16 -8.22 -7.95
N VAL A 85 -4.98 -8.39 -9.26
CA VAL A 85 -4.12 -9.46 -9.80
C VAL A 85 -2.67 -9.29 -9.32
N ILE A 86 -2.11 -8.09 -9.39
CA ILE A 86 -0.72 -7.84 -8.96
C ILE A 86 -0.53 -8.06 -7.46
N ILE A 87 -1.49 -7.63 -6.65
CA ILE A 87 -1.43 -7.80 -5.20
C ILE A 87 -1.55 -9.28 -4.83
N LEU A 88 -2.42 -10.04 -5.47
CA LEU A 88 -2.50 -11.49 -5.26
C LEU A 88 -1.21 -12.20 -5.68
N MET A 89 -0.62 -11.83 -6.82
CA MET A 89 0.69 -12.36 -7.23
C MET A 89 1.78 -12.02 -6.22
N TYR A 90 1.82 -10.78 -5.73
CA TYR A 90 2.75 -10.34 -4.70
C TYR A 90 2.62 -11.19 -3.43
N VAL A 91 1.41 -11.31 -2.89
CA VAL A 91 1.15 -12.09 -1.68
C VAL A 91 1.56 -13.55 -1.90
N PHE A 92 1.15 -14.16 -3.01
CA PHE A 92 1.48 -15.55 -3.33
C PHE A 92 2.99 -15.79 -3.39
N ILE A 93 3.71 -15.00 -4.20
CA ILE A 93 5.17 -15.11 -4.34
C ILE A 93 5.85 -14.89 -2.99
N PHE A 94 5.42 -13.88 -2.23
CA PHE A 94 6.01 -13.56 -0.94
C PHE A 94 5.80 -14.68 0.09
N THR A 95 4.61 -15.29 0.14
CA THR A 95 4.36 -16.45 1.00
C THR A 95 5.20 -17.66 0.61
N MET A 96 5.38 -17.91 -0.69
CA MET A 96 6.26 -18.99 -1.17
C MET A 96 7.72 -18.74 -0.81
N LEU A 97 8.20 -17.49 -0.94
CA LEU A 97 9.56 -17.12 -0.55
C LEU A 97 9.80 -17.34 0.95
N ILE A 98 8.86 -16.93 1.78
CA ILE A 98 8.94 -17.17 3.22
C ILE A 98 8.96 -18.66 3.53
N TYR A 99 8.09 -19.45 2.88
CA TYR A 99 8.08 -20.90 3.05
C TYR A 99 9.44 -21.52 2.73
N ILE A 100 10.06 -21.18 1.60
CA ILE A 100 11.36 -21.70 1.19
C ILE A 100 12.46 -21.30 2.20
N VAL A 101 12.46 -20.06 2.67
CA VAL A 101 13.49 -19.56 3.61
C VAL A 101 13.40 -20.26 4.97
N TYR A 102 12.19 -20.53 5.45
CA TYR A 102 11.94 -21.11 6.77
C TYR A 102 11.57 -22.60 6.71
N GLU A 103 11.79 -23.29 5.58
CA GLU A 103 11.41 -24.69 5.39
C GLU A 103 12.05 -25.63 6.42
N ASN A 104 13.29 -25.34 6.80
CA ASN A 104 14.07 -26.12 7.75
C ASN A 104 13.96 -25.62 9.19
N ASP A 105 13.26 -24.50 9.42
CA ASP A 105 13.09 -23.91 10.75
C ASP A 105 11.80 -24.42 11.40
N VAL A 106 11.85 -24.68 12.71
CA VAL A 106 10.69 -25.18 13.47
C VAL A 106 9.57 -24.12 13.56
N LEU A 107 9.93 -22.83 13.54
CA LEU A 107 8.99 -21.72 13.69
C LEU A 107 9.37 -20.54 12.79
N MET A 108 8.40 -20.08 12.01
CA MET A 108 8.52 -18.84 11.23
C MET A 108 8.21 -17.61 12.12
N PRO A 109 9.03 -16.54 12.09
CA PRO A 109 8.76 -15.32 12.83
C PRO A 109 7.43 -14.67 12.41
N ILE A 110 6.54 -14.43 13.38
CA ILE A 110 5.22 -13.79 13.14
C ILE A 110 5.35 -12.38 12.53
N SER A 111 6.49 -11.72 12.71
CA SER A 111 6.79 -10.41 12.15
C SER A 111 6.65 -10.35 10.62
N TRP A 112 6.93 -11.45 9.92
CA TRP A 112 6.76 -11.50 8.46
C TRP A 112 5.28 -11.46 8.03
N MET A 113 4.37 -11.96 8.86
CA MET A 113 2.92 -11.83 8.62
C MET A 113 2.47 -10.38 8.77
N TRP A 114 2.99 -9.68 9.78
CA TRP A 114 2.75 -8.24 9.95
C TRP A 114 3.29 -7.43 8.76
N PHE A 115 4.51 -7.75 8.32
CA PHE A 115 5.09 -7.13 7.14
C PHE A 115 4.21 -7.30 5.91
N LEU A 116 3.80 -8.53 5.62
CA LEU A 116 2.93 -8.87 4.49
C LEU A 116 1.61 -8.10 4.56
N GLY A 117 0.96 -8.09 5.73
CA GLY A 117 -0.30 -7.38 5.91
C GLY A 117 -0.18 -5.88 5.64
N TYR A 118 0.81 -5.21 6.24
CA TYR A 118 0.98 -3.77 6.09
C TYR A 118 1.47 -3.38 4.69
N SER A 119 2.46 -4.08 4.14
CA SER A 119 2.99 -3.79 2.80
C SER A 119 1.91 -3.94 1.73
N THR A 120 1.03 -4.95 1.86
CA THR A 120 -0.06 -5.23 0.92
C THR A 120 -1.03 -4.06 0.83
N VAL A 121 -1.38 -3.46 1.97
CA VAL A 121 -2.26 -2.28 2.01
C VAL A 121 -1.63 -1.10 1.26
N PHE A 122 -0.37 -0.79 1.54
CA PHE A 122 0.31 0.34 0.90
C PHE A 122 0.49 0.11 -0.60
N LEU A 123 0.93 -1.10 -0.98
CA LEU A 123 1.07 -1.48 -2.39
C LEU A 123 -0.26 -1.40 -3.13
N THR A 124 -1.37 -1.78 -2.51
CA THR A 124 -2.70 -1.69 -3.14
C THR A 124 -3.00 -0.25 -3.55
N TYR A 125 -2.78 0.72 -2.65
CA TYR A 125 -3.03 2.12 -2.97
C TYR A 125 -2.04 2.69 -4.00
N ILE A 126 -0.75 2.32 -3.91
CA ILE A 126 0.29 2.79 -4.82
C ILE A 126 0.05 2.24 -6.24
N VAL A 127 -0.14 0.93 -6.37
CA VAL A 127 -0.34 0.24 -7.66
C VAL A 127 -1.63 0.70 -8.33
N ASN A 128 -2.74 0.81 -7.58
CA ASN A 128 -3.99 1.30 -8.16
C ASN A 128 -3.88 2.75 -8.64
N SER A 129 -3.24 3.61 -7.84
CA SER A 129 -3.02 5.01 -8.23
C SER A 129 -2.10 5.11 -9.45
N GLY A 130 -1.05 4.27 -9.52
CA GLY A 130 -0.15 4.18 -10.66
C GLY A 130 -0.86 3.75 -11.94
N PHE A 131 -1.66 2.67 -11.88
CA PHE A 131 -2.43 2.21 -13.03
C PHE A 131 -3.51 3.19 -13.46
N TYR A 132 -4.20 3.83 -12.52
CA TYR A 132 -5.16 4.87 -12.83
C TYR A 132 -4.51 5.98 -13.66
N LEU A 133 -3.34 6.49 -13.24
CA LEU A 133 -2.60 7.52 -13.96
C LEU A 133 -2.07 7.04 -15.32
N TRP A 134 -1.67 5.77 -15.42
CA TRP A 134 -1.21 5.17 -16.67
C TRP A 134 -2.35 5.06 -17.69
N TYR A 135 -3.52 4.57 -17.29
CA TYR A 135 -4.71 4.48 -18.13
C TYR A 135 -5.26 5.86 -18.50
N GLU A 136 -5.28 6.82 -17.56
CA GLU A 136 -5.68 8.21 -17.85
C GLU A 136 -4.78 8.84 -18.93
N LYS A 137 -3.47 8.53 -18.93
CA LYS A 137 -2.55 9.03 -19.97
C LYS A 137 -2.78 8.39 -21.33
N ARG A 138 -3.18 7.11 -21.37
CA ARG A 138 -3.39 6.35 -22.63
C ARG A 138 -4.77 6.53 -23.28
N ILE A 139 -5.79 6.92 -22.51
CA ILE A 139 -7.19 7.08 -23.00
C ILE A 139 -7.51 8.56 -23.32
N LYS A 140 -6.48 9.42 -23.41
CA LYS A 140 -6.60 10.78 -23.95
C LYS A 140 -6.82 10.75 -25.46
#